data_AF-A0A355SHY3-F1
#
_entry.id   AF-A0A355SHY3-F1
#
_cell.length_a   1.000
_cell.length_b   1.000
_cell.length_c   1.000
_cell.angle_alpha   90.00
_cell.angle_beta   90.00
_cell.angle_gamma   90.00
#
_symmetry.space_group_name_H-M   'P 1'
#
loop_
_entity.id
_entity.type
_entity.pdbx_description
1 polymer ?
#
loop_
_entity_poly.entity_id
_entity_poly.type
_entity_poly.pdbx_seq_one_letter_code
_entity_poly.pdbx_strand_id
1 'polypeptide(L)'
;MYDLEERPREEKILENKGKIAAFAQIIAACLIGATLTGGGIYYNNYKKSGYMVRYEGKFLGYVKNRESALKAIREVKDDIRSYDGSIAVSDDIELMTMLINPEKTTNSEAIRNTIEDDLYKQYTSYVITVNGKEIGALKSRTDAEDIIEKTRKYYENQEKRENVQVVDINIKDDIEYTERVVNNSKVTDKESILKLLTSSIGETKKCAVKTGDTIWDIAKNNNMSVND
;
A
#
# COMPACT_ATOMS: atom_id res chain seq x y z
N MET A 1 -67.44 -67.86 -42.43
CA MET A 1 -66.99 -68.33 -41.10
C MET A 1 -65.63 -67.71 -40.84
N TYR A 2 -65.59 -66.59 -40.13
CA TYR A 2 -64.82 -66.38 -38.91
C TYR A 2 -65.02 -64.93 -38.43
N ASP A 3 -65.39 -64.84 -37.15
CA ASP A 3 -65.72 -63.64 -36.39
C ASP A 3 -64.65 -62.55 -36.47
N LEU A 4 -65.09 -61.31 -36.64
CA LEU A 4 -64.33 -60.13 -36.24
C LEU A 4 -64.75 -59.81 -34.81
N GLU A 5 -63.96 -60.25 -33.82
CA GLU A 5 -64.11 -59.83 -32.43
C GLU A 5 -63.90 -58.31 -32.31
N GLU A 6 -65.00 -57.55 -32.30
CA GLU A 6 -64.99 -56.17 -31.87
C GLU A 6 -64.67 -56.14 -30.37
N ARG A 7 -63.40 -55.87 -30.03
CA ARG A 7 -63.02 -55.60 -28.63
C ARG A 7 -63.95 -54.53 -28.03
N PRO A 8 -64.61 -54.79 -26.89
CA PRO A 8 -65.67 -53.94 -26.37
C PRO A 8 -65.14 -52.54 -26.08
N ARG A 9 -65.90 -51.52 -26.49
CA ARG A 9 -65.57 -50.08 -26.37
C ARG A 9 -65.01 -49.69 -24.98
N GLU A 10 -65.46 -50.36 -23.93
CA GLU A 10 -65.07 -50.12 -22.55
C GLU A 10 -63.60 -50.48 -22.27
N GLU A 11 -63.08 -51.57 -22.85
CA GLU A 11 -61.67 -51.97 -22.70
C GLU A 11 -60.73 -50.93 -23.32
N LYS A 12 -61.08 -50.39 -24.51
CA LYS A 12 -60.30 -49.33 -25.16
C LYS A 12 -60.29 -48.03 -24.33
N ILE A 13 -61.39 -47.70 -23.64
CA ILE A 13 -61.48 -46.52 -22.78
C ILE A 13 -60.63 -46.70 -21.52
N LEU A 14 -60.66 -47.89 -20.90
CA LEU A 14 -59.86 -48.21 -19.72
C LEU A 14 -58.35 -48.24 -20.04
N GLU A 15 -57.97 -48.83 -21.17
CA GLU A 15 -56.58 -48.85 -21.65
C GLU A 15 -56.04 -47.44 -21.92
N ASN A 16 -56.84 -46.56 -22.54
CA ASN A 16 -56.44 -45.20 -22.84
C ASN A 16 -56.33 -44.33 -21.57
N LYS A 17 -57.23 -44.52 -20.59
CA LYS A 17 -57.13 -43.88 -19.27
C LYS A 17 -55.88 -44.31 -18.51
N GLY A 18 -55.52 -45.59 -18.54
CA GLY A 18 -54.29 -46.12 -17.94
C GLY A 18 -53.02 -45.55 -18.58
N LYS A 19 -52.99 -45.44 -19.92
CA LYS A 19 -51.88 -44.81 -20.66
C LYS A 19 -51.73 -43.33 -20.32
N ILE A 20 -52.84 -42.57 -20.25
CA ILE A 20 -52.83 -41.15 -19.86
C ILE A 20 -52.33 -40.97 -18.42
N ALA A 21 -52.75 -41.83 -17.48
CA ALA A 21 -52.27 -41.80 -16.10
C ALA A 21 -50.76 -42.11 -16.01
N ALA A 22 -50.27 -43.10 -16.76
CA ALA A 22 -48.84 -43.41 -16.82
C ALA A 22 -48.03 -42.25 -17.42
N PHE A 23 -48.51 -41.61 -18.50
CA PHE A 23 -47.87 -40.41 -19.06
C PHE A 23 -47.87 -39.24 -18.07
N ALA A 24 -48.96 -39.01 -17.32
CA ALA A 24 -49.02 -37.99 -16.28
C ALA A 24 -48.02 -38.26 -15.14
N GLN A 25 -47.85 -39.52 -14.73
CA GLN A 25 -46.84 -39.91 -13.73
C GLN A 25 -45.40 -39.69 -14.24
N ILE A 26 -45.11 -39.97 -15.51
CA ILE A 26 -43.80 -39.71 -16.12
C ILE A 26 -43.50 -38.21 -16.15
N ILE A 27 -44.47 -37.38 -16.56
CA ILE A 27 -44.31 -35.92 -16.58
C ILE A 27 -44.09 -35.38 -15.16
N ALA A 28 -44.87 -35.86 -14.17
CA ALA A 28 -44.69 -35.48 -12.77
C ALA A 28 -43.31 -35.88 -12.22
N ALA A 29 -42.83 -37.08 -12.53
CA ALA A 29 -41.50 -37.54 -12.15
C ALA A 29 -40.37 -36.71 -12.80
N CYS A 30 -40.52 -36.33 -14.08
CA CYS A 30 -39.57 -35.44 -14.76
C CYS A 30 -39.54 -34.02 -14.14
N LEU A 31 -40.69 -33.47 -13.75
CA LEU A 31 -40.76 -32.16 -13.09
C LEU A 31 -40.10 -32.17 -11.70
N ILE A 32 -40.30 -33.24 -10.93
CA ILE A 32 -39.64 -33.42 -9.62
C ILE A 32 -38.12 -33.62 -9.81
N GLY A 33 -37.71 -34.40 -10.81
CA GLY A 33 -36.30 -34.58 -11.15
C GLY A 33 -35.63 -33.26 -11.56
N ALA A 34 -36.28 -32.45 -12.41
CA ALA A 34 -35.75 -31.16 -12.85
C ALA A 34 -35.60 -30.15 -11.70
N THR A 35 -36.55 -30.10 -10.77
CA THR A 35 -36.50 -29.21 -9.60
C THR A 35 -35.43 -29.65 -8.58
N LEU A 36 -35.27 -30.96 -8.33
CA LEU A 36 -34.20 -31.48 -7.47
C LEU A 36 -32.81 -31.23 -8.06
N THR A 37 -32.64 -31.44 -9.36
CA THR A 37 -31.33 -31.27 -10.03
C THR A 37 -30.98 -29.78 -10.15
N GLY A 38 -31.92 -28.94 -10.57
CA GLY A 38 -31.75 -27.49 -10.64
C GLY A 38 -31.53 -26.88 -9.26
N GLY A 39 -32.30 -27.32 -8.25
CA GLY A 39 -32.14 -26.92 -6.86
C GLY A 39 -30.78 -27.33 -6.28
N GLY A 40 -30.31 -28.54 -6.58
CA GLY A 40 -28.99 -29.03 -6.15
C GLY A 40 -27.83 -28.21 -6.75
N ILE A 41 -27.89 -27.92 -8.05
CA ILE A 41 -26.90 -27.09 -8.74
C ILE A 41 -26.92 -25.65 -8.18
N TYR A 42 -28.10 -25.07 -8.02
CA TYR A 42 -28.28 -23.73 -7.45
C TYR A 42 -27.74 -23.65 -6.02
N TYR A 43 -28.10 -24.61 -5.15
CA TYR A 43 -27.65 -24.66 -3.77
C TYR A 43 -26.13 -24.84 -3.65
N ASN A 44 -25.53 -25.69 -4.49
CA ASN A 44 -24.08 -25.88 -4.52
C ASN A 44 -23.33 -24.63 -5.02
N ASN A 45 -23.87 -23.93 -6.01
CA ASN A 45 -23.29 -22.66 -6.49
C ASN A 45 -23.46 -21.54 -5.46
N TYR A 46 -24.60 -21.47 -4.76
CA TYR A 46 -24.80 -20.52 -3.66
C TYR A 46 -23.78 -20.74 -2.53
N LYS A 47 -23.55 -22.01 -2.14
CA LYS A 47 -22.51 -22.37 -1.17
C LYS A 47 -21.10 -22.01 -1.62
N LYS A 48 -20.84 -21.93 -2.92
CA LYS A 48 -19.54 -21.57 -3.50
C LYS A 48 -19.43 -20.09 -3.84
N SER A 49 -20.51 -19.32 -3.81
CA SER A 49 -20.49 -17.88 -4.08
C SER A 49 -19.73 -17.13 -2.97
N GLY A 50 -18.93 -16.15 -3.35
CA GLY A 50 -18.18 -15.28 -2.45
C GLY A 50 -17.52 -14.13 -3.21
N TYR A 51 -16.57 -13.47 -2.57
CA TYR A 51 -15.97 -12.24 -3.08
C TYR A 51 -14.45 -12.33 -3.07
N MET A 52 -13.82 -11.90 -4.16
CA MET A 52 -12.40 -11.53 -4.19
C MET A 52 -12.28 -10.11 -3.66
N VAL A 53 -11.39 -9.89 -2.68
CA VAL A 53 -11.15 -8.58 -2.09
C VAL A 53 -9.80 -8.05 -2.56
N ARG A 54 -9.80 -6.82 -3.07
CA ARG A 54 -8.59 -6.06 -3.35
C ARG A 54 -8.63 -4.70 -2.66
N TYR A 55 -7.47 -4.22 -2.26
CA TYR A 55 -7.26 -2.89 -1.69
C TYR A 55 -6.06 -2.26 -2.41
N GLU A 56 -6.23 -1.06 -2.95
CA GLU A 56 -5.20 -0.38 -3.77
C GLU A 56 -4.66 -1.30 -4.90
N GLY A 57 -5.58 -2.03 -5.57
CA GLY A 57 -5.25 -3.04 -6.59
C GLY A 57 -4.58 -4.32 -6.09
N LYS A 58 -4.16 -4.40 -4.81
CA LYS A 58 -3.50 -5.57 -4.20
C LYS A 58 -4.54 -6.60 -3.74
N PHE A 59 -4.35 -7.86 -4.13
CA PHE A 59 -5.21 -8.95 -3.69
C PHE A 59 -5.00 -9.27 -2.20
N LEU A 60 -6.09 -9.22 -1.43
CA LEU A 60 -6.08 -9.53 0.01
C LEU A 60 -6.61 -10.92 0.33
N GLY A 61 -7.50 -11.47 -0.50
CA GLY A 61 -8.09 -12.78 -0.22
C GLY A 61 -9.49 -13.00 -0.76
N TYR A 62 -10.06 -14.14 -0.39
CA TYR A 62 -11.44 -14.51 -0.70
C TYR A 62 -12.30 -14.52 0.56
N VAL A 63 -13.49 -13.92 0.51
CA VAL A 63 -14.40 -13.82 1.65
C VAL A 63 -15.81 -14.29 1.28
N LYS A 64 -16.56 -14.82 2.24
CA LYS A 64 -17.98 -15.15 2.06
C LYS A 64 -18.89 -13.95 2.28
N ASN A 65 -18.59 -13.16 3.30
CA ASN A 65 -19.40 -12.03 3.71
C ASN A 65 -18.71 -10.72 3.30
N ARG A 66 -19.38 -9.98 2.41
CA ARG A 66 -18.95 -8.67 1.90
C ARG A 66 -18.83 -7.63 3.03
N GLU A 67 -19.85 -7.56 3.90
CA GLU A 67 -19.91 -6.59 4.99
C GLU A 67 -18.83 -6.83 6.03
N SER A 68 -18.57 -8.10 6.37
CA SER A 68 -17.49 -8.46 7.30
C SER A 68 -16.12 -8.01 6.78
N ALA A 69 -15.85 -8.18 5.48
CA ALA A 69 -14.60 -7.74 4.87
C ALA A 69 -14.47 -6.21 4.84
N LEU A 70 -15.54 -5.51 4.44
CA LEU A 70 -15.57 -4.05 4.45
C LEU A 70 -15.40 -3.48 5.85
N LYS A 71 -16.04 -4.10 6.86
CA LYS A 71 -15.88 -3.72 8.25
C LYS A 71 -14.44 -3.89 8.72
N ALA A 72 -13.83 -5.05 8.47
CA ALA A 72 -12.44 -5.30 8.82
C ALA A 72 -11.47 -4.30 8.17
N ILE A 73 -11.66 -3.99 6.88
CA ILE A 73 -10.85 -2.98 6.19
C ILE A 73 -11.01 -1.61 6.86
N ARG A 74 -12.24 -1.17 7.16
CA ARG A 74 -12.47 0.12 7.82
C ARG A 74 -11.83 0.19 9.21
N GLU A 75 -12.02 -0.83 10.03
CA GLU A 75 -11.44 -0.88 11.39
C GLU A 75 -9.91 -0.74 11.34
N VAL A 76 -9.25 -1.44 10.42
CA VAL A 76 -7.79 -1.34 10.25
C VAL A 76 -7.35 0.05 9.77
N LYS A 77 -8.11 0.64 8.85
CA LYS A 77 -7.84 2.01 8.38
C LYS A 77 -7.97 3.02 9.52
N ASP A 78 -8.96 2.86 10.38
CA ASP A 78 -9.19 3.73 11.54
C ASP A 78 -8.10 3.52 12.60
N ASP A 79 -7.68 2.27 12.84
CA ASP A 79 -6.56 1.94 13.73
C ASP A 79 -5.24 2.60 13.26
N ILE A 80 -4.94 2.52 11.96
CA ILE A 80 -3.75 3.15 11.37
C ILE A 80 -3.80 4.67 11.48
N ARG A 81 -4.94 5.30 11.16
CA ARG A 81 -5.12 6.75 11.30
C ARG A 81 -5.00 7.21 12.75
N SER A 82 -5.45 6.39 13.70
CA SER A 82 -5.34 6.66 15.13
C SER A 82 -3.91 6.52 15.63
N TYR A 83 -3.13 5.61 15.04
CA TYR A 83 -1.71 5.42 15.33
C TYR A 83 -0.84 6.53 14.76
N ASP A 84 -0.98 6.83 13.47
CA ASP A 84 -0.27 7.89 12.76
C ASP A 84 -1.16 8.51 11.69
N GLY A 85 -1.73 9.68 11.99
CA GLY A 85 -2.66 10.40 11.12
C GLY A 85 -2.03 10.97 9.85
N SER A 86 -0.71 10.93 9.71
CA SER A 86 -0.03 11.35 8.48
C SER A 86 -0.06 10.28 7.40
N ILE A 87 -0.21 8.99 7.77
CA ILE A 87 -0.20 7.87 6.83
C ILE A 87 -1.42 8.01 5.91
N ALA A 88 -1.16 8.11 4.61
CA ALA A 88 -2.22 8.17 3.61
C ALA A 88 -2.94 6.82 3.53
N VAL A 89 -4.26 6.85 3.71
CA VAL A 89 -5.10 5.65 3.66
C VAL A 89 -6.15 5.82 2.56
N SER A 90 -6.05 5.01 1.50
CA SER A 90 -6.96 5.01 0.35
C SER A 90 -8.35 4.45 0.67
N ASP A 91 -9.36 4.88 -0.09
CA ASP A 91 -10.70 4.28 -0.12
C ASP A 91 -10.89 3.28 -1.27
N ASP A 92 -9.82 3.00 -2.04
CA ASP A 92 -9.84 2.06 -3.16
C ASP A 92 -9.99 0.61 -2.68
N ILE A 93 -11.23 0.14 -2.63
CA ILE A 93 -11.60 -1.22 -2.26
C ILE A 93 -12.42 -1.83 -3.39
N GLU A 94 -11.91 -2.91 -3.98
CA GLU A 94 -12.61 -3.68 -5.01
C GLU A 94 -13.12 -4.99 -4.42
N LEU A 95 -14.42 -5.26 -4.59
CA LEU A 95 -15.02 -6.56 -4.26
C LEU A 95 -15.68 -7.15 -5.50
N MET A 96 -15.10 -8.23 -6.02
CA MET A 96 -15.61 -8.93 -7.20
C MET A 96 -16.31 -10.22 -6.80
N THR A 97 -17.56 -10.40 -7.22
CA THR A 97 -18.31 -11.64 -6.93
C THR A 97 -17.80 -12.78 -7.80
N MET A 98 -17.51 -13.94 -7.21
CA MET A 98 -17.06 -15.12 -7.94
C MET A 98 -17.37 -16.42 -7.17
N LEU A 99 -17.23 -17.55 -7.85
CA LEU A 99 -17.23 -18.86 -7.20
C LEU A 99 -15.85 -19.08 -6.54
N ILE A 100 -15.86 -19.28 -5.22
CA ILE A 100 -14.67 -19.50 -4.40
C ILE A 100 -14.72 -20.89 -3.75
N ASN A 101 -13.55 -21.49 -3.54
CA ASN A 101 -13.44 -22.67 -2.69
C ASN A 101 -13.62 -22.22 -1.22
N PRO A 102 -14.65 -22.70 -0.49
CA PRO A 102 -14.84 -22.35 0.91
C PRO A 102 -13.64 -22.70 1.81
N GLU A 103 -12.80 -23.65 1.44
CA GLU A 103 -11.57 -23.99 2.18
C GLU A 103 -10.43 -22.98 1.98
N LYS A 104 -10.54 -22.11 0.97
CA LYS A 104 -9.55 -21.08 0.64
C LYS A 104 -10.02 -19.67 1.02
N THR A 105 -10.97 -19.56 1.93
CA THR A 105 -11.41 -18.25 2.44
C THR A 105 -10.38 -17.65 3.38
N THR A 106 -10.08 -16.37 3.18
CA THR A 106 -9.25 -15.57 4.06
C THR A 106 -10.12 -15.03 5.20
N ASN A 107 -9.64 -15.16 6.44
CA ASN A 107 -10.31 -14.58 7.60
C ASN A 107 -10.00 -13.07 7.71
N SER A 108 -10.79 -12.37 8.52
CA SER A 108 -10.64 -10.91 8.70
C SER A 108 -9.27 -10.52 9.28
N GLU A 109 -8.68 -11.37 10.12
CA GLU A 109 -7.37 -11.12 10.75
C GLU A 109 -6.23 -11.15 9.73
N ALA A 110 -6.24 -12.09 8.78
CA ALA A 110 -5.24 -12.15 7.72
C ALA A 110 -5.37 -10.97 6.75
N ILE A 111 -6.59 -10.51 6.45
CA ILE A 111 -6.84 -9.28 5.69
C ILE A 111 -6.23 -8.09 6.43
N ARG A 112 -6.52 -7.99 7.74
CA ARG A 112 -5.98 -6.96 8.62
C ARG A 112 -4.46 -6.93 8.59
N ASN A 113 -3.82 -8.05 8.89
CA ASN A 113 -2.35 -8.16 8.93
C ASN A 113 -1.72 -7.77 7.59
N THR A 114 -2.36 -8.09 6.47
CA THR A 114 -1.84 -7.73 5.14
C THR A 114 -1.88 -6.24 4.87
N ILE A 115 -2.94 -5.55 5.31
CA ILE A 115 -3.09 -4.09 5.15
C ILE A 115 -2.15 -3.38 6.14
N GLU A 116 -2.14 -3.82 7.39
CA GLU A 116 -1.26 -3.31 8.44
C GLU A 116 0.21 -3.43 8.02
N ASP A 117 0.67 -4.59 7.55
CA ASP A 117 2.07 -4.77 7.10
C ASP A 117 2.42 -3.87 5.90
N ASP A 118 1.47 -3.55 5.03
CA ASP A 118 1.72 -2.68 3.87
C ASP A 118 1.79 -1.19 4.26
N LEU A 119 0.88 -0.76 5.12
CA LEU A 119 0.75 0.62 5.56
C LEU A 119 1.71 0.98 6.70
N TYR A 120 1.95 0.09 7.68
CA TYR A 120 2.95 0.30 8.74
C TYR A 120 4.39 0.21 8.24
N LYS A 121 4.63 -0.29 7.01
CA LYS A 121 5.92 -0.06 6.34
C LYS A 121 6.11 1.41 5.99
N GLN A 122 5.11 2.27 6.13
CA GLN A 122 5.22 3.71 5.97
C GLN A 122 5.32 4.36 7.36
N TYR A 123 6.21 5.32 7.50
CA TYR A 123 6.39 6.07 8.73
C TYR A 123 6.51 7.56 8.43
N THR A 124 5.95 8.38 9.32
CA THR A 124 6.37 9.78 9.45
C THR A 124 7.89 9.84 9.59
N SER A 125 8.55 10.46 8.63
CA SER A 125 10.00 10.56 8.56
C SER A 125 10.42 11.97 8.18
N TYR A 126 11.68 12.28 8.44
CA TYR A 126 12.27 13.59 8.22
C TYR A 126 13.22 13.48 7.03
N VAL A 127 12.75 13.94 5.88
CA VAL A 127 13.47 13.90 4.62
C VAL A 127 14.47 15.04 4.59
N ILE A 128 15.76 14.71 4.49
CA ILE A 128 16.86 15.67 4.41
C ILE A 128 17.08 16.05 2.95
N THR A 129 17.10 17.35 2.69
CA THR A 129 17.38 17.92 1.38
C THR A 129 18.58 18.84 1.42
N VAL A 130 19.39 18.80 0.37
CA VAL A 130 20.51 19.74 0.16
C VAL A 130 20.26 20.46 -1.16
N ASN A 131 20.14 21.79 -1.12
CA ASN A 131 19.79 22.63 -2.28
C ASN A 131 18.55 22.09 -3.01
N GLY A 132 17.51 21.69 -2.25
CA GLY A 132 16.27 21.11 -2.76
C GLY A 132 16.36 19.65 -3.25
N LYS A 133 17.54 19.00 -3.21
CA LYS A 133 17.70 17.59 -3.60
C LYS A 133 17.64 16.67 -2.39
N GLU A 134 16.73 15.70 -2.41
CA GLU A 134 16.62 14.65 -1.38
C GLU A 134 17.90 13.79 -1.34
N ILE A 135 18.50 13.68 -0.15
CA ILE A 135 19.69 12.85 0.08
C ILE A 135 19.42 11.65 1.01
N GLY A 136 18.32 11.66 1.74
CA GLY A 136 17.90 10.57 2.62
C GLY A 136 16.74 10.95 3.53
N ALA A 137 16.22 9.97 4.27
CA ALA A 137 15.13 10.17 5.24
C ALA A 137 15.48 9.52 6.59
N LEU A 138 15.14 10.19 7.70
CA LEU A 138 15.39 9.73 9.07
C LEU A 138 14.08 9.48 9.82
N LYS A 139 14.11 8.58 10.79
CA LYS A 139 12.92 8.22 11.59
C LYS A 139 12.48 9.30 12.58
N SER A 140 13.37 10.20 12.96
CA SER A 140 13.09 11.16 14.03
C SER A 140 13.55 12.57 13.70
N ARG A 141 12.81 13.54 14.22
CA ARG A 141 13.14 14.97 14.13
C ARG A 141 14.50 15.26 14.76
N THR A 142 14.73 14.68 15.93
CA THR A 142 15.96 14.85 16.70
C THR A 142 17.18 14.36 15.91
N ASP A 143 17.04 13.28 15.15
CA ASP A 143 18.13 12.82 14.28
C ASP A 143 18.38 13.78 13.12
N ALA A 144 17.33 14.34 12.50
CA ALA A 144 17.47 15.33 11.45
C ALA A 144 18.16 16.60 11.95
N GLU A 145 17.72 17.14 13.09
CA GLU A 145 18.31 18.31 13.73
C GLU A 145 19.78 18.05 14.14
N ASP A 146 20.07 16.88 14.71
CA ASP A 146 21.43 16.51 15.09
C ASP A 146 22.36 16.33 13.87
N ILE A 147 21.87 15.82 12.73
CA ILE A 147 22.68 15.75 11.51
C ILE A 147 23.07 17.14 11.01
N ILE A 148 22.12 18.08 10.97
CA ILE A 148 22.39 19.45 10.49
C ILE A 148 23.43 20.11 11.39
N GLU A 149 23.26 20.00 12.71
CA GLU A 149 24.19 20.56 13.68
C GLU A 149 25.58 19.89 13.64
N LYS A 150 25.65 18.56 13.48
CA LYS A 150 26.92 17.85 13.33
C LYS A 150 27.64 18.21 12.04
N THR A 151 26.90 18.43 10.96
CA THR A 151 27.48 18.87 9.68
C THR A 151 28.10 20.25 9.85
N ARG A 152 27.41 21.19 10.49
CA ARG A 152 27.96 22.51 10.82
C ARG A 152 29.24 22.40 11.65
N LYS A 153 29.19 21.68 12.77
CA LYS A 153 30.35 21.49 13.66
C LYS A 153 31.52 20.80 12.98
N TYR A 154 31.28 19.88 12.06
CA TYR A 154 32.32 19.20 11.31
C TYR A 154 33.17 20.21 10.53
N TYR A 155 32.53 21.08 9.76
CA TYR A 155 33.24 22.12 9.00
C TYR A 155 33.86 23.19 9.91
N GLU A 156 33.19 23.60 10.99
CA GLU A 156 33.78 24.51 11.97
C GLU A 156 35.09 23.98 12.57
N ASN A 157 35.14 22.68 12.89
CA ASN A 157 36.32 22.07 13.49
C ASN A 157 37.46 21.85 12.49
N GLN A 158 37.19 21.73 11.19
CA GLN A 158 38.22 21.65 10.13
C GLN A 158 38.99 22.97 9.99
N GLU A 159 38.34 24.10 10.24
CA GLU A 159 38.93 25.44 10.13
C GLU A 159 39.62 25.91 11.43
N LYS A 160 39.39 25.22 12.55
CA LYS A 160 40.11 25.47 13.82
C LYS A 160 41.55 24.98 13.70
N ARG A 161 42.49 25.91 13.67
CA ARG A 161 43.94 25.65 13.73
C ARG A 161 44.59 26.47 14.83
N GLU A 162 45.73 26.00 15.34
CA GLU A 162 46.54 26.80 16.26
C GLU A 162 46.86 28.16 15.63
N ASN A 163 46.64 29.24 16.38
CA ASN A 163 46.85 30.64 15.96
C ASN A 163 45.94 31.15 14.82
N VAL A 164 44.81 30.49 14.55
CA VAL A 164 43.79 30.98 13.61
C VAL A 164 42.49 31.31 14.37
N GLN A 165 42.06 32.57 14.30
CA GLN A 165 40.75 33.00 14.80
C GLN A 165 39.75 32.94 13.64
N VAL A 166 38.75 32.06 13.77
CA VAL A 166 37.62 32.00 12.85
C VAL A 166 36.70 33.18 13.15
N VAL A 167 36.50 34.06 12.17
CA VAL A 167 35.66 35.27 12.29
C VAL A 167 34.22 34.98 11.91
N ASP A 168 34.00 34.22 10.83
CA ASP A 168 32.68 33.85 10.33
C ASP A 168 32.72 32.51 9.58
N ILE A 169 31.64 31.74 9.66
CA ILE A 169 31.43 30.50 8.91
C ILE A 169 30.04 30.54 8.31
N ASN A 170 30.00 30.50 6.98
CA ASN A 170 28.76 30.46 6.22
C ASN A 170 28.70 29.20 5.36
N ILE A 171 27.68 28.38 5.56
CA ILE A 171 27.40 27.19 4.75
C ILE A 171 26.52 27.65 3.59
N LYS A 172 27.07 27.59 2.36
CA LYS A 172 26.34 28.00 1.15
C LYS A 172 25.25 27.02 0.74
N ASP A 173 25.42 25.74 1.10
CA ASP A 173 24.43 24.73 0.82
C ASP A 173 23.24 24.88 1.75
N ASP A 174 22.05 24.89 1.16
CA ASP A 174 20.79 24.95 1.89
C ASP A 174 20.43 23.54 2.36
N ILE A 175 20.61 23.28 3.66
CA ILE A 175 20.35 21.98 4.28
C ILE A 175 19.07 22.09 5.11
N GLU A 176 18.01 21.46 4.63
CA GLU A 176 16.69 21.49 5.25
C GLU A 176 16.21 20.07 5.56
N TYR A 177 15.18 19.99 6.42
CA TYR A 177 14.41 18.77 6.59
C TYR A 177 12.92 19.06 6.46
N THR A 178 12.20 18.10 5.90
CA THR A 178 10.73 18.15 5.80
C THR A 178 10.11 16.88 6.34
N GLU A 179 9.04 17.03 7.11
CA GLU A 179 8.26 15.90 7.62
C GLU A 179 7.40 15.32 6.49
N ARG A 180 7.60 14.04 6.17
CA ARG A 180 6.90 13.32 5.09
C ARG A 180 6.70 11.86 5.48
N VAL A 181 5.57 11.28 5.07
CA VAL A 181 5.39 9.84 5.12
C VAL A 181 6.20 9.18 4.02
N VAL A 182 7.09 8.26 4.39
CA VAL A 182 7.91 7.51 3.45
C VAL A 182 7.90 6.03 3.79
N ASN A 183 8.14 5.18 2.79
CA ASN A 183 8.36 3.76 3.00
C ASN A 183 9.66 3.54 3.80
N ASN A 184 9.65 2.61 4.75
CA ASN A 184 10.78 2.25 5.60
C ASN A 184 12.02 1.84 4.79
N SER A 185 11.85 1.33 3.57
CA SER A 185 12.98 1.05 2.66
C SER A 185 13.77 2.29 2.22
N LYS A 186 13.17 3.49 2.32
CA LYS A 186 13.83 4.78 2.02
C LYS A 186 14.48 5.41 3.25
N VAL A 187 14.14 4.93 4.44
CA VAL A 187 14.77 5.40 5.68
C VAL A 187 16.23 4.96 5.66
N THR A 188 17.11 5.94 5.82
CA THR A 188 18.55 5.74 5.74
C THR A 188 19.15 5.90 7.14
N ASP A 189 20.25 5.19 7.39
CA ASP A 189 20.99 5.34 8.63
C ASP A 189 21.60 6.75 8.76
N LYS A 190 21.60 7.24 9.99
CA LYS A 190 22.07 8.58 10.35
C LYS A 190 23.52 8.83 9.95
N GLU A 191 24.40 7.86 10.17
CA GLU A 191 25.83 7.98 9.85
C GLU A 191 26.05 8.05 8.34
N SER A 192 25.22 7.34 7.56
CA SER A 192 25.29 7.36 6.09
C SER A 192 24.95 8.75 5.54
N ILE A 193 23.91 9.40 6.04
CA ILE A 193 23.55 10.77 5.65
C ILE A 193 24.64 11.77 6.07
N LEU A 194 25.13 11.66 7.32
CA LEU A 194 26.21 12.53 7.80
C LEU A 194 27.47 12.38 6.95
N LYS A 195 27.80 11.15 6.54
CA LYS A 195 28.90 10.90 5.62
C LYS A 195 28.67 11.56 4.27
N LEU A 196 27.48 11.49 3.68
CA LEU A 196 27.18 12.18 2.42
C LEU A 196 27.37 13.69 2.53
N LEU A 197 26.93 14.28 3.64
CA LEU A 197 27.05 15.71 3.91
C LEU A 197 28.49 16.18 4.16
N THR A 198 29.37 15.28 4.60
CA THR A 198 30.77 15.61 4.93
C THR A 198 31.78 15.11 3.88
N SER A 199 31.36 14.20 2.99
CA SER A 199 32.24 13.57 1.98
C SER A 199 32.34 14.37 0.68
N SER A 200 31.78 15.57 0.60
CA SER A 200 32.00 16.44 -0.55
C SER A 200 33.46 16.88 -0.58
N ILE A 201 34.23 16.33 -1.52
CA ILE A 201 35.59 16.75 -1.85
C ILE A 201 35.48 18.15 -2.47
N GLY A 202 35.42 19.18 -1.62
CA GLY A 202 35.49 20.57 -2.04
C GLY A 202 36.92 20.92 -2.43
N GLU A 203 37.11 21.57 -3.58
CA GLU A 203 38.39 22.22 -3.90
C GLU A 203 38.68 23.30 -2.85
N THR A 204 39.75 23.13 -2.09
CA THR A 204 40.21 24.17 -1.14
C THR A 204 40.90 25.30 -1.92
N LYS A 205 40.22 26.44 -2.10
CA LYS A 205 40.87 27.67 -2.60
C LYS A 205 41.50 28.43 -1.45
N LYS A 206 42.83 28.30 -1.30
CA LYS A 206 43.62 29.06 -0.32
C LYS A 206 44.06 30.39 -0.94
N CYS A 207 43.71 31.51 -0.33
CA CYS A 207 44.25 32.82 -0.70
C CYS A 207 45.23 33.28 0.39
N ALA A 208 46.50 33.46 0.04
CA ALA A 208 47.49 34.00 0.97
C ALA A 208 47.38 35.53 0.98
N VAL A 209 46.90 36.08 2.10
CA VAL A 209 46.72 37.52 2.29
C VAL A 209 48.08 38.20 2.45
N LYS A 210 48.29 39.30 1.70
CA LYS A 210 49.50 40.13 1.78
C LYS A 210 49.21 41.43 2.51
N THR A 211 50.25 42.05 3.06
CA THR A 211 50.16 43.39 3.67
C THR A 211 49.62 44.38 2.64
N GLY A 212 48.44 44.95 2.90
CA GLY A 212 47.74 45.88 2.01
C GLY A 212 46.46 45.32 1.37
N ASP A 213 46.21 44.02 1.45
CA ASP A 213 44.95 43.44 0.96
C ASP A 213 43.78 43.84 1.87
N THR A 214 42.67 44.22 1.26
CA THR A 214 41.41 44.48 1.98
C THR A 214 40.45 43.29 1.85
N ILE A 215 39.52 43.16 2.81
CA ILE A 215 38.45 42.13 2.75
C ILE A 215 37.67 42.24 1.44
N TRP A 216 37.46 43.47 0.95
CA TRP A 216 36.79 43.77 -0.31
C TRP A 216 37.56 43.25 -1.53
N ASP A 217 38.87 43.45 -1.57
CA ASP A 217 39.71 42.97 -2.67
C ASP A 217 39.78 41.44 -2.72
N ILE A 218 39.91 40.80 -1.55
CA ILE A 218 39.95 39.34 -1.45
C ILE A 218 38.61 38.74 -1.89
N ALA A 219 37.50 39.32 -1.44
CA ALA A 219 36.16 38.87 -1.81
C ALA A 219 35.92 39.02 -3.32
N LYS A 220 36.22 40.20 -3.89
CA LYS A 220 36.09 40.47 -5.32
C LYS A 220 36.94 39.52 -6.18
N ASN A 221 38.19 39.27 -5.79
CA ASN A 221 39.09 38.36 -6.52
C ASN A 221 38.64 36.89 -6.48
N ASN A 222 37.79 36.51 -5.52
CA ASN A 222 37.26 35.16 -5.37
C ASN A 222 35.78 35.04 -5.72
N ASN A 223 35.18 36.05 -6.39
CA ASN A 223 33.75 36.10 -6.70
C ASN A 223 32.85 35.92 -5.46
N MET A 224 33.23 36.57 -4.35
CA MET A 224 32.47 36.62 -3.11
C MET A 224 31.99 38.07 -2.86
N SER A 225 30.85 38.22 -2.19
CA SER A 225 30.35 39.52 -1.73
C SER A 225 30.72 39.74 -0.26
N VAL A 226 31.02 40.98 0.11
CA VAL A 226 31.12 41.41 1.51
C VAL A 226 29.79 42.06 1.86
N ASN A 227 29.09 41.54 2.86
CA ASN A 227 27.93 42.24 3.42
C ASN A 227 28.45 43.19 4.52
N ASP A 228 27.90 44.40 4.55
CA ASP A 228 28.22 45.46 5.53
C ASP A 228 27.84 45.09 6.97
#